data_AF-A0A3C0D0U0-F1
#
_entry.id   AF-A0A3C0D0U0-F1
#
_cell.length_a   1.000
_cell.length_b   1.000
_cell.length_c   1.000
_cell.angle_alpha   90.00
_cell.angle_beta   90.00
_cell.angle_gamma   90.00
#
_symmetry.space_group_name_H-M   'P 1'
#
loop_
_entity.id
_entity.type
_entity.pdbx_description
1 polymer ?
#
loop_
_entity_poly.entity_id
_entity_poly.type
_entity_poly.pdbx_seq_one_letter_code
_entity_poly.pdbx_strand_id
1 'polypeptide(L)' 'EIETTETRAKDLRAIAEKVITTARTNDMHSRRLARRWLNDEDLVKSLFENVAPKFASKPGGYTRMTK' A
#
# COMPACT_ATOMS: atom_id res chain seq x y z
N GLU A 1 -12.63 -1.70 4.25
CA GLU A 1 -12.42 -1.22 5.63
C GLU A 1 -12.02 -2.42 6.48
N ILE A 2 -11.14 -2.26 7.46
CA ILE A 2 -10.61 -3.37 8.27
C ILE A 2 -10.74 -2.97 9.75
N GLU A 3 -11.40 -3.82 10.53
CA GLU A 3 -11.50 -3.67 11.98
C GLU A 3 -10.38 -4.48 12.64
N THR A 4 -9.57 -3.80 13.45
CA THR A 4 -8.47 -4.43 14.19
C THR A 4 -8.18 -3.63 15.45
N THR A 5 -7.39 -4.20 16.36
CA THR A 5 -6.91 -3.49 17.55
C THR A 5 -6.06 -2.28 17.19
N GLU A 6 -6.08 -1.25 18.04
CA GLU A 6 -5.34 0.00 17.79
C GLU A 6 -3.84 -0.25 17.56
N THR A 7 -3.23 -1.14 18.35
CA THR A 7 -1.80 -1.48 18.22
C THR A 7 -1.50 -2.11 16.85
N ARG A 8 -2.32 -3.07 16.41
CA ARG A 8 -2.15 -3.71 15.10
C ARG A 8 -2.40 -2.72 13.96
N ALA A 9 -3.33 -1.78 14.11
CA ALA A 9 -3.60 -0.75 13.12
C ALA A 9 -2.38 0.18 12.91
N LYS A 10 -1.71 0.56 14.00
CA LYS A 10 -0.49 1.40 13.95
C LYS A 10 0.64 0.70 13.20
N ASP A 11 0.84 -0.59 13.44
CA ASP A 11 1.87 -1.38 12.75
C ASP A 11 1.54 -1.56 11.27
N LEU A 12 0.28 -1.91 10.97
CA LEU A 12 -0.18 -2.11 9.60
C LEU A 12 -0.05 -0.81 8.77
N ARG A 13 -0.35 0.34 9.37
CA ARG A 13 -0.20 1.66 8.74
C ARG A 13 1.22 1.87 8.22
N ALA A 14 2.24 1.59 9.02
CA ALA A 14 3.63 1.79 8.64
C ALA A 14 4.05 0.92 7.44
N ILE A 15 3.50 -0.30 7.34
CA ILE A 15 3.76 -1.21 6.21
C ILE A 15 3.00 -0.74 4.97
N ALA A 16 1.70 -0.44 5.12
CA ALA A 16 0.84 -0.03 4.01
C ALA A 16 1.34 1.25 3.33
N GLU A 17 1.80 2.24 4.09
CA GLU A 17 2.34 3.47 3.52
C GLU A 17 3.60 3.24 2.67
N LYS A 18 4.48 2.35 3.12
CA LYS A 18 5.70 1.99 2.35
C LYS A 18 5.32 1.30 1.04
N VAL A 19 4.41 0.34 1.10
CA VAL A 19 3.95 -0.42 -0.09
C VAL A 19 3.32 0.51 -1.13
N ILE A 20 2.46 1.45 -0.71
CA ILE A 20 1.82 2.42 -1.61
C ILE A 20 2.86 3.40 -2.19
N THR A 21 3.83 3.82 -1.39
CA THR A 21 4.91 4.70 -1.84
C THR A 21 5.77 4.03 -2.92
N THR A 22 6.14 2.77 -2.71
CA THR A 22 6.87 1.97 -3.71
C THR A 22 6.04 1.77 -4.97
N ALA A 23 4.73 1.49 -4.83
CA ALA A 23 3.86 1.28 -5.98
C ALA A 23 3.72 2.52 -6.90
N ARG A 24 3.92 3.73 -6.37
CA ARG A 24 3.81 4.98 -7.13
C ARG A 24 4.82 5.09 -8.28
N THR A 25 6.02 4.51 -8.15
CA THR A 25 7.08 4.61 -9.16
C THR A 25 6.80 3.75 -10.40
N ASN A 26 5.95 2.72 -10.28
CA ASN A 26 5.50 1.82 -11.36
C ASN A 26 6.62 1.29 -12.29
N ASP A 27 7.79 0.99 -11.73
CA ASP A 27 8.87 0.30 -12.42
C ASP A 27 8.84 -1.21 -12.11
N MET A 28 9.59 -1.99 -12.90
CA MET A 28 9.68 -3.43 -12.71
C MET A 28 10.33 -3.79 -11.35
N HIS A 29 11.24 -2.94 -10.87
CA HIS A 29 11.85 -3.08 -9.55
C HIS A 29 10.82 -2.92 -8.43
N SER A 30 9.97 -1.88 -8.48
CA SER A 30 8.90 -1.68 -7.48
C SER A 30 7.89 -2.80 -7.49
N ARG A 31 7.56 -3.37 -8.66
CA ARG A 31 6.71 -4.57 -8.74
C ARG A 31 7.33 -5.77 -8.03
N ARG A 32 8.64 -5.99 -8.20
CA ARG A 32 9.37 -7.05 -7.47
C ARG A 32 9.42 -6.78 -5.96
N LEU A 33 9.63 -5.53 -5.55
CA LEU A 33 9.61 -5.14 -4.14
C LEU A 33 8.22 -5.32 -3.52
N ALA A 34 7.15 -4.94 -4.22
CA ALA A 34 5.78 -5.12 -3.75
C ALA A 34 5.42 -6.60 -3.56
N ARG A 35 5.90 -7.48 -4.45
CA ARG A 35 5.74 -8.95 -4.34
C ARG A 35 6.38 -9.56 -3.09
N ARG A 36 7.36 -8.89 -2.47
CA ARG A 36 7.93 -9.35 -1.19
C ARG A 36 6.95 -9.19 -0.02
N TRP A 37 6.03 -8.24 -0.13
CA TRP A 37 5.03 -7.93 0.90
C TRP A 37 3.68 -8.57 0.61
N LEU A 38 3.30 -8.63 -0.67
CA LEU A 38 2.04 -9.18 -1.16
C LEU A 38 2.35 -10.45 -1.96
N ASN A 39 1.94 -11.60 -1.42
CA ASN A 39 2.15 -12.89 -2.08
C ASN A 39 1.19 -13.13 -3.26
N ASP A 40 0.10 -12.36 -3.33
CA ASP A 40 -0.94 -12.52 -4.34
C ASP A 40 -0.69 -11.57 -5.53
N GLU A 41 -0.61 -12.14 -6.74
CA GLU A 41 -0.35 -11.40 -7.97
C GLU A 41 -1.52 -10.50 -8.37
N ASP A 42 -2.77 -10.90 -8.09
CA ASP A 42 -3.96 -10.11 -8.42
C ASP A 42 -4.04 -8.84 -7.56
N LEU A 43 -3.67 -8.96 -6.28
CA LEU A 43 -3.54 -7.82 -5.36
C LEU A 43 -2.44 -6.87 -5.81
N VAL A 44 -1.28 -7.40 -6.23
CA VAL A 44 -0.19 -6.57 -6.78
C VAL A 44 -0.68 -5.84 -8.02
N LYS A 45 -1.36 -6.53 -8.94
CA LYS A 45 -1.90 -5.90 -10.15
C LYS A 45 -2.89 -4.77 -9.82
N SER A 46 -3.85 -5.04 -8.93
CA SER A 46 -4.82 -4.04 -8.47
C SER A 46 -4.15 -2.85 -7.77
N LEU A 47 -3.08 -3.06 -7.01
CA LEU A 47 -2.32 -2.01 -6.36
C LEU A 47 -1.71 -1.03 -7.38
N PHE A 48 -1.10 -1.53 -8.45
CA PHE A 48 -0.48 -0.68 -9.47
C PHE A 48 -1.50 -0.05 -10.44
N GLU A 49 -2.60 -0.75 -10.75
CA GLU A 49 -3.61 -0.28 -11.71
C GLU A 49 -4.63 0.68 -11.07
N ASN A 50 -5.11 0.36 -9.87
CA ASN A 50 -6.23 1.08 -9.25
C ASN A 50 -5.81 2.03 -8.14
N VAL A 51 -4.82 1.64 -7.32
CA VAL A 51 -4.49 2.35 -6.07
C VAL A 51 -3.39 3.38 -6.31
N ALA A 52 -2.28 3.00 -6.95
CA ALA A 52 -1.14 3.88 -7.18
C ALA A 52 -1.50 5.18 -7.95
N PRO A 53 -2.33 5.15 -9.03
CA PRO A 53 -2.68 6.38 -9.74
C PRO A 53 -3.52 7.35 -8.91
N LYS A 54 -4.39 6.84 -8.02
CA LYS A 54 -5.23 7.66 -7.14
C LYS A 54 -4.42 8.46 -6.12
N PHE A 55 -3.24 7.96 -5.77
CA PHE A 55 -2.36 8.56 -4.76
C PHE A 55 -1.13 9.24 -5.38
N ALA A 56 -1.06 9.37 -6.71
CA ALA A 56 0.07 9.98 -7.40
C ALA A 56 0.32 11.44 -6.97
N SER A 57 -0.74 12.19 -6.66
CA SER A 57 -0.67 13.61 -6.28
C SER A 57 -0.51 13.86 -4.77
N LYS A 58 -0.59 12.84 -3.91
CA LYS A 58 -0.54 13.00 -2.45
C LYS A 58 0.83 12.61 -1.88
N PRO A 59 1.53 13.51 -1.20
CA PRO A 59 2.77 13.19 -0.49
C PRO A 59 2.45 12.55 0.88
N GLY A 60 2.07 11.27 0.88
CA GLY A 60 1.87 10.48 2.11
C GLY A 60 0.47 10.56 2.73
N GLY A 61 0.29 9.85 3.85
CA GLY A 61 -0.99 9.75 4.55
C GLY A 61 -2.05 8.97 3.78
N TYR A 62 -1.70 7.81 3.25
CA TYR A 62 -2.58 7.00 2.39
C TYR A 62 -3.62 6.17 3.15
N THR A 63 -3.45 6.04 4.47
CA THR A 63 -4.36 5.30 5.34
C THR A 63 -4.92 6.20 6.42
N ARG A 64 -6.15 5.90 6.86
CA ARG A 64 -6.83 6.61 7.93
C ARG A 64 -7.24 5.60 9.00
N MET A 65 -6.99 5.94 10.26
CA MET A 65 -7.52 5.20 11.40
C MET A 65 -8.71 5.97 11.98
N THR A 66 -9.80 5.25 12.21
CA THR A 66 -10.99 5.71 12.92
C THR A 66 -11.13 4.88 14.19
N LYS A 67 -11.63 5.50 15.26
CA LYS A 67 -11.87 4.85 16.56
C LYS A 67 -13.31 4.41 16.67
#